data_AF-A0A1F6TJM4-F1
#
_entry.id   AF-A0A1F6TJM4-F1
#
_cell.length_a   1.000
_cell.length_b   1.000
_cell.length_c   1.000
_cell.angle_alpha   90.00
_cell.angle_beta   90.00
_cell.angle_gamma   90.00
#
_symmetry.space_group_name_H-M   'P 1'
#
loop_
_entity.id
_entity.type
_entity.pdbx_description
1 polymer ?
#
loop_
_entity_poly.entity_id
_entity_poly.type
_entity_poly.pdbx_seq_one_letter_code
_entity_poly.pdbx_strand_id
1 'polypeptide(L)'
;MRRARQTKWPLRLAHISFVPLLLAVAGLLLWLAQEYHLRFDMTQNSRHSLSPASIAALERLPGPLTVTAFASRRGDTRRVIGELVARYQRHKPDLRLEYVDPDASPERARAQGVRYDGELLLEYGAMRENLSPDRLNEATLAQALTRLGHRGERWLVFLSSHGERSPDRQANFDLSTWAAELRRRGFKTRTLALAEHPQIPRNTSALVIAGPRVALLPGEVGKIENFVTAGGNLLWLADPGPLQGLEPLAEMLGIEFLPGVVVDPVSQEITGNPAAVVVARYAAHPLVADFGAATLFPHAAGISLGATENQRGRRPDADWRTDVLFDTPASSWAETESLQGKIQFDKGKDIRGPLNLGVSLTRAHEGGVGANRRQQRVVVIGDGDFLSNTFLGNGGNLELGLSLANWLSQDDAYVGVPVHTVRDRRLDLSRREQIGIAVLFLIALPLLLVGNGVFIWLRRRKR
;
A
#
# COMPACT_ATOMS: atom_id res chain seq x y z
N MET A 1 90.10 34.36 -2.15
CA MET A 1 88.90 33.50 -1.99
C MET A 1 87.64 34.36 -1.96
N ARG A 2 86.94 34.48 -3.10
CA ARG A 2 85.73 35.32 -3.23
C ARG A 2 84.49 34.53 -2.77
N ARG A 3 83.77 35.05 -1.76
CA ARG A 3 82.45 34.56 -1.33
C ARG A 3 81.42 34.82 -2.42
N ALA A 4 80.79 33.77 -2.96
CA ALA A 4 79.65 33.88 -3.85
C ALA A 4 78.41 34.36 -3.07
N ARG A 5 77.92 35.56 -3.40
CA ARG A 5 76.58 36.04 -2.99
C ARG A 5 75.54 35.22 -3.76
N GLN A 6 74.99 34.19 -3.13
CA GLN A 6 73.78 33.53 -3.65
C GLN A 6 72.61 34.50 -3.55
N THR A 7 72.12 34.94 -4.70
CA THR A 7 70.99 35.84 -4.89
C THR A 7 69.72 35.17 -4.35
N LYS A 8 69.16 35.69 -3.25
CA LYS A 8 67.87 35.25 -2.65
C LYS A 8 66.63 35.65 -3.48
N TRP A 9 66.83 36.12 -4.70
CA TRP A 9 65.79 36.64 -5.59
C TRP A 9 64.82 35.59 -6.16
N PRO A 10 65.23 34.37 -6.56
CA PRO A 10 64.27 33.39 -7.12
C PRO A 10 63.29 32.87 -6.06
N LEU A 11 63.72 32.76 -4.79
CA LEU A 11 62.84 32.41 -3.67
C LEU A 11 61.82 33.51 -3.35
N ARG A 12 62.22 34.78 -3.42
CA ARG A 12 61.31 35.91 -3.18
C ARG A 12 60.27 36.08 -4.29
N LEU A 13 60.67 35.89 -5.56
CA LEU A 13 59.73 35.88 -6.68
C LEU A 13 58.75 34.71 -6.60
N ALA A 14 59.21 33.52 -6.21
CA ALA A 14 58.32 32.37 -5.99
C ALA A 14 57.30 32.62 -4.86
N HIS A 15 57.70 33.31 -3.77
CA HIS A 15 56.77 33.67 -2.70
C HIS A 15 55.78 34.78 -3.10
N ILE A 16 56.19 35.74 -3.95
CA ILE A 16 55.32 36.82 -4.42
C ILE A 16 54.28 36.31 -5.43
N SER A 17 54.62 35.33 -6.27
CA SER A 17 53.65 34.71 -7.20
C SER A 17 52.73 33.69 -6.53
N PHE A 18 53.17 33.07 -5.44
CA PHE A 18 52.38 32.07 -4.71
C PHE A 18 51.12 32.64 -4.06
N VAL A 19 51.21 33.81 -3.40
CA VAL A 19 50.07 34.43 -2.71
C VAL A 19 48.89 34.76 -3.65
N PRO A 20 49.08 35.45 -4.80
CA PRO A 20 47.98 35.72 -5.72
C PRO A 20 47.44 34.46 -6.39
N LEU A 21 48.30 33.48 -6.70
CA LEU A 21 47.84 32.18 -7.23
C LEU A 21 46.97 31.43 -6.21
N LEU A 22 47.37 31.43 -4.95
CA LEU A 22 46.61 30.82 -3.85
C LEU A 22 45.25 31.51 -3.67
N LEU A 23 45.21 32.84 -3.71
CA LEU A 23 43.96 33.61 -3.64
C LEU A 23 43.06 33.36 -4.84
N ALA A 24 43.63 33.25 -6.05
CA ALA A 24 42.87 32.91 -7.26
C ALA A 24 42.26 31.51 -7.15
N VAL A 25 43.03 30.52 -6.71
CA VAL A 25 42.54 29.15 -6.47
C VAL A 25 41.46 29.14 -5.39
N ALA A 26 41.67 29.85 -4.27
CA ALA A 26 40.68 29.95 -3.20
C ALA A 26 39.37 30.60 -3.68
N GLY A 27 39.45 31.65 -4.48
CA GLY A 27 38.28 32.30 -5.09
C GLY A 27 37.54 31.37 -6.06
N LEU A 28 38.27 30.64 -6.91
CA LEU A 28 37.71 29.65 -7.83
C LEU A 28 37.01 28.51 -7.07
N LEU A 29 37.62 28.02 -5.99
CA LEU A 29 37.01 27.00 -5.13
C LEU A 29 35.75 27.52 -4.43
N LEU A 30 35.75 28.79 -3.98
CA LEU A 30 34.58 29.40 -3.36
C LEU A 30 33.42 29.54 -4.34
N TRP A 31 33.71 29.99 -5.57
CA TRP A 31 32.74 30.10 -6.65
C TRP A 31 32.19 28.72 -7.03
N LEU A 32 33.06 27.73 -7.23
CA LEU A 32 32.65 26.36 -7.54
C LEU A 32 31.78 25.76 -6.43
N ALA A 33 32.08 26.06 -5.16
CA ALA A 33 31.30 25.59 -4.01
C ALA A 33 29.91 26.26 -3.90
N GLN A 34 29.76 27.48 -4.41
CA GLN A 34 28.46 28.18 -4.45
C GLN A 34 27.60 27.70 -5.62
N GLU A 35 28.19 27.43 -6.77
CA GLU A 35 27.46 27.01 -7.98
C GLU A 35 27.13 25.50 -7.95
N TYR A 36 28.05 24.67 -7.44
CA TYR A 36 27.91 23.22 -7.43
C TYR A 36 27.74 22.67 -6.02
N HIS A 37 26.48 22.38 -5.65
CA HIS A 37 26.16 21.72 -4.38
C HIS A 37 26.33 20.19 -4.46
N LEU A 38 27.56 19.73 -4.65
CA LEU A 38 27.91 18.32 -4.54
C LEU A 38 27.79 17.88 -3.06
N ARG A 39 26.72 17.14 -2.75
CA ARG A 39 26.51 16.55 -1.43
C ARG A 39 26.74 15.05 -1.54
N PHE A 40 27.80 14.57 -0.89
CA PHE A 40 28.06 13.14 -0.75
C PHE A 40 27.47 12.65 0.56
N ASP A 41 26.56 11.69 0.48
CA ASP A 41 26.06 10.99 1.66
C ASP A 41 27.10 9.94 2.08
N MET A 42 27.88 10.25 3.11
CA MET A 42 28.87 9.32 3.68
C MET A 42 28.28 8.41 4.77
N THR A 43 26.96 8.42 4.96
CA THR A 43 26.33 7.52 5.94
C THR A 43 26.37 6.08 5.41
N GLN A 44 26.64 5.13 6.31
CA GLN A 44 26.80 3.70 5.97
C GLN A 44 25.59 3.11 5.21
N ASN A 45 24.41 3.70 5.34
CA ASN A 45 23.17 3.26 4.69
C ASN A 45 22.55 4.30 3.73
N SER A 46 23.31 5.33 3.29
CA SER A 46 22.81 6.32 2.33
C SER A 46 21.49 7.00 2.78
N ARG A 47 21.38 7.31 4.09
CA ARG A 47 20.14 7.73 4.79
C ARG A 47 19.60 9.09 4.33
N HIS A 48 20.43 9.93 3.75
CA HIS A 48 20.08 11.26 3.25
C HIS A 48 19.86 11.31 1.74
N SER A 49 20.11 10.20 1.03
CA SER A 49 19.68 9.95 -0.34
C SER A 49 18.42 9.09 -0.39
N LEU A 50 17.74 9.12 -1.54
CA LEU A 50 16.63 8.22 -1.81
C LEU A 50 17.15 6.86 -2.27
N SER A 51 16.43 5.81 -1.88
CA SER A 51 16.65 4.48 -2.46
C SER A 51 16.36 4.48 -3.97
N PRO A 52 16.96 3.56 -4.75
CA PRO A 52 16.62 3.38 -6.16
C PRO A 52 15.12 3.15 -6.40
N ALA A 53 14.43 2.52 -5.44
CA ALA A 53 12.98 2.30 -5.49
C ALA A 53 12.19 3.61 -5.48
N SER A 54 12.55 4.50 -4.55
CA SER A 54 11.93 5.82 -4.39
C SER A 54 12.15 6.69 -5.61
N ILE A 55 13.35 6.60 -6.22
CA ILE A 55 13.67 7.32 -7.47
C ILE A 55 12.83 6.77 -8.64
N ALA A 56 12.78 5.45 -8.82
CA ALA A 56 11.97 4.83 -9.87
C ALA A 56 10.47 5.14 -9.72
N ALA A 57 9.97 5.27 -8.50
CA ALA A 57 8.59 5.68 -8.23
C ALA A 57 8.32 7.14 -8.69
N LEU A 58 9.27 8.04 -8.46
CA LEU A 58 9.18 9.44 -8.90
C LEU A 58 9.26 9.59 -10.43
N GLU A 59 10.09 8.81 -11.10
CA GLU A 59 10.24 8.84 -12.58
C GLU A 59 8.94 8.51 -13.31
N ARG A 60 8.06 7.71 -12.69
CA ARG A 60 6.74 7.37 -13.22
C ARG A 60 5.70 8.47 -13.05
N LEU A 61 6.04 9.53 -12.33
CA LEU A 61 5.19 10.69 -12.08
C LEU A 61 5.73 11.92 -12.85
N PRO A 62 5.60 11.99 -14.19
CA PRO A 62 6.14 13.12 -14.95
C PRO A 62 5.44 14.46 -14.70
N GLY A 63 4.22 14.46 -14.14
CA GLY A 63 3.47 15.69 -13.84
C GLY A 63 3.71 16.26 -12.44
N PRO A 64 3.11 17.43 -12.11
CA PRO A 64 3.23 18.04 -10.80
C PRO A 64 2.59 17.17 -9.71
N LEU A 65 3.28 17.04 -8.58
CA LEU A 65 2.83 16.29 -7.40
C LEU A 65 2.68 17.26 -6.22
N THR A 66 1.53 17.26 -5.57
CA THR A 66 1.28 18.07 -4.37
C THR A 66 1.20 17.16 -3.16
N VAL A 67 1.97 17.45 -2.13
CA VAL A 67 1.93 16.76 -0.84
C VAL A 67 1.43 17.77 0.19
N THR A 68 0.25 17.51 0.75
CA THR A 68 -0.36 18.34 1.79
C THR A 68 -0.17 17.64 3.13
N ALA A 69 0.63 18.25 3.99
CA ALA A 69 0.91 17.77 5.34
C ALA A 69 -0.02 18.43 6.34
N PHE A 70 -0.94 17.65 6.91
CA PHE A 70 -1.83 18.09 7.98
C PHE A 70 -1.10 17.94 9.30
N ALA A 71 -0.26 18.93 9.64
CA ALA A 71 0.57 18.88 10.82
C ALA A 71 0.42 20.18 11.63
N SER A 72 0.08 20.04 12.90
CA SER A 72 0.02 21.13 13.86
C SER A 72 1.38 21.86 13.94
N ARG A 73 1.36 23.12 14.37
CA ARG A 73 2.61 23.89 14.59
C ARG A 73 3.39 23.42 15.81
N ARG A 74 2.86 22.47 16.59
CA ARG A 74 3.43 21.99 17.83
C ARG A 74 4.21 20.70 17.57
N GLY A 75 5.40 20.58 18.17
CA GLY A 75 6.22 19.36 18.08
C GLY A 75 7.07 19.26 16.81
N ASP A 76 7.65 18.08 16.61
CA ASP A 76 8.64 17.80 15.56
C ASP A 76 8.03 17.32 14.22
N THR A 77 6.72 17.10 14.16
CA THR A 77 6.05 16.46 13.02
C THR A 77 6.31 17.16 11.68
N ARG A 78 6.17 18.50 11.64
CA ARG A 78 6.47 19.31 10.44
C ARG A 78 7.92 19.17 10.00
N ARG A 79 8.86 19.13 10.96
CA ARG A 79 10.28 18.98 10.68
C ARG A 79 10.58 17.62 10.09
N VAL A 80 10.05 16.53 10.68
CA VAL A 80 10.23 15.17 10.19
C VAL A 80 9.65 14.99 8.78
N ILE A 81 8.43 15.49 8.54
CA ILE A 81 7.80 15.48 7.22
C ILE A 81 8.63 16.28 6.21
N GLY A 82 9.04 17.50 6.59
CA GLY A 82 9.85 18.36 5.74
C GLY A 82 11.18 17.73 5.36
N GLU A 83 11.88 17.10 6.31
CA GLU A 83 13.13 16.37 6.05
C GLU A 83 12.92 15.17 5.10
N LEU A 84 11.83 14.42 5.26
CA LEU A 84 11.48 13.31 4.37
C LEU A 84 11.16 13.81 2.95
N VAL A 85 10.22 14.74 2.81
CA VAL A 85 9.75 15.23 1.51
C VAL A 85 10.83 16.04 0.78
N ALA A 86 11.69 16.76 1.50
CA ALA A 86 12.82 17.47 0.91
C ALA A 86 13.80 16.53 0.18
N ARG A 87 13.91 15.26 0.59
CA ARG A 87 14.70 14.26 -0.16
C ARG A 87 14.07 13.96 -1.52
N TYR A 88 12.74 13.87 -1.58
CA TYR A 88 11.98 13.69 -2.82
C TYR A 88 12.02 14.92 -3.73
N GLN A 89 11.92 16.13 -3.17
CA GLN A 89 12.00 17.39 -3.93
C GLN A 89 13.34 17.59 -4.68
N ARG A 90 14.44 17.02 -4.17
CA ARG A 90 15.74 17.07 -4.86
C ARG A 90 15.74 16.32 -6.19
N HIS A 91 14.95 15.24 -6.30
CA HIS A 91 14.82 14.45 -7.52
C HIS A 91 13.62 14.87 -8.36
N LYS A 92 12.60 15.48 -7.74
CA LYS A 92 11.39 15.96 -8.40
C LYS A 92 11.10 17.42 -8.04
N PRO A 93 11.67 18.40 -8.78
CA PRO A 93 11.56 19.82 -8.44
C PRO A 93 10.13 20.38 -8.55
N ASP A 94 9.24 19.70 -9.28
CA ASP A 94 7.82 20.01 -9.39
C ASP A 94 6.95 19.37 -8.29
N LEU A 95 7.58 18.78 -7.25
CA LEU A 95 6.92 18.34 -6.03
C LEU A 95 6.74 19.52 -5.06
N ARG A 96 5.48 19.87 -4.78
CA ARG A 96 5.10 20.91 -3.82
C ARG A 96 4.73 20.31 -2.47
N LEU A 97 5.23 20.91 -1.39
CA LEU A 97 4.86 20.56 -0.02
C LEU A 97 4.09 21.72 0.61
N GLU A 98 2.85 21.47 1.00
CA GLU A 98 1.98 22.43 1.68
C GLU A 98 1.73 21.96 3.11
N TYR A 99 1.69 22.91 4.05
CA TYR A 99 1.35 22.61 5.45
C TYR A 99 -0.01 23.19 5.78
N VAL A 100 -0.91 22.33 6.24
CA VAL A 100 -2.20 22.72 6.80
C VAL A 100 -2.14 22.43 8.30
N ASP A 101 -2.49 23.42 9.11
CA ASP A 101 -2.61 23.24 10.55
C ASP A 101 -4.04 22.76 10.86
N PRO A 102 -4.24 21.49 11.27
CA PRO A 102 -5.58 20.96 11.53
C PRO A 102 -6.27 21.66 12.71
N ASP A 103 -5.50 22.20 13.67
CA ASP A 103 -6.04 22.93 14.82
C ASP A 103 -6.54 24.33 14.41
N ALA A 104 -5.82 24.99 13.50
CA ALA A 104 -6.17 26.34 13.04
C ALA A 104 -7.21 26.35 11.90
N SER A 105 -7.41 25.23 11.21
CA SER A 105 -8.35 25.12 10.07
C SER A 105 -9.06 23.76 10.04
N PRO A 106 -9.89 23.45 11.04
CA PRO A 106 -10.53 22.14 11.18
C PRO A 106 -11.51 21.83 10.03
N GLU A 107 -12.14 22.84 9.43
CA GLU A 107 -13.04 22.65 8.29
C GLU A 107 -12.31 22.14 7.04
N ARG A 108 -11.10 22.64 6.76
CA ARG A 108 -10.26 22.17 5.65
C ARG A 108 -9.78 20.74 5.87
N ALA A 109 -9.41 20.39 7.10
CA ALA A 109 -9.00 19.03 7.44
C ALA A 109 -10.16 18.03 7.26
N ARG A 110 -11.37 18.37 7.75
CA ARG A 110 -12.56 17.53 7.58
C ARG A 110 -12.97 17.37 6.13
N ALA A 111 -12.93 18.44 5.33
CA ALA A 111 -13.29 18.38 3.91
C ALA A 111 -12.38 17.46 3.09
N GLN A 112 -11.13 17.26 3.54
CA GLN A 112 -10.15 16.37 2.91
C GLN A 112 -10.10 14.97 3.54
N GLY A 113 -11.01 14.66 4.47
CA GLY A 113 -11.13 13.34 5.10
C GLY A 113 -9.98 12.99 6.05
N VAL A 114 -9.25 13.98 6.55
CA VAL A 114 -8.08 13.79 7.43
C VAL A 114 -8.56 13.39 8.83
N ARG A 115 -7.99 12.31 9.35
CA ARG A 115 -8.38 11.70 10.63
C ARG A 115 -7.37 11.98 11.75
N TYR A 116 -6.09 12.21 11.42
CA TYR A 116 -5.01 12.30 12.41
C TYR A 116 -4.06 13.50 12.18
N ASP A 117 -3.47 14.02 13.26
CA ASP A 117 -2.36 15.00 13.16
C ASP A 117 -1.09 14.31 12.64
N GLY A 118 -0.48 14.90 11.62
CA GLY A 118 0.67 14.35 10.89
C GLY A 118 0.32 13.51 9.65
N GLU A 119 -0.95 13.42 9.27
CA GLU A 119 -1.37 12.73 8.04
C GLU A 119 -0.87 13.47 6.78
N LEU A 120 -0.43 12.70 5.77
CA LEU A 120 -0.06 13.26 4.46
C LEU A 120 -1.11 12.90 3.42
N LEU A 121 -1.61 13.92 2.72
CA LEU A 121 -2.41 13.76 1.51
C LEU A 121 -1.52 14.01 0.28
N LEU A 122 -1.41 13.02 -0.59
CA LEU A 122 -0.68 13.10 -1.84
C LEU A 122 -1.67 13.26 -2.99
N GLU A 123 -1.48 14.28 -3.81
CA GLU A 123 -2.33 14.59 -4.95
C GLU A 123 -1.51 14.61 -6.25
N TYR A 124 -1.92 13.79 -7.22
CA TYR A 124 -1.30 13.71 -8.53
C TYR A 124 -2.36 13.68 -9.64
N GLY A 125 -2.63 14.84 -10.23
CA GLY A 125 -3.76 15.01 -11.15
C GLY A 125 -5.09 14.81 -10.42
N ALA A 126 -5.88 13.83 -10.84
CA ALA A 126 -7.14 13.45 -10.16
C ALA A 126 -6.96 12.39 -9.05
N MET A 127 -5.76 11.80 -8.94
CA MET A 127 -5.49 10.75 -7.96
C MET A 127 -5.12 11.35 -6.61
N ARG A 128 -5.64 10.74 -5.56
CA ARG A 128 -5.37 11.12 -4.18
C ARG A 128 -5.01 9.90 -3.35
N GLU A 129 -4.08 10.07 -2.43
CA GLU A 129 -3.69 9.01 -1.51
C GLU A 129 -3.33 9.57 -0.13
N ASN A 130 -3.77 8.90 0.92
CA ASN A 130 -3.52 9.31 2.31
C ASN A 130 -2.50 8.38 2.96
N LEU A 131 -1.61 8.95 3.77
CA LEU A 131 -0.65 8.22 4.59
C LEU A 131 -0.79 8.60 6.06
N SER A 132 -1.06 7.60 6.90
CA SER A 132 -1.15 7.75 8.35
C SER A 132 0.21 8.10 8.98
N PRO A 133 0.23 8.97 10.02
CA PRO A 133 1.46 9.47 10.64
C PRO A 133 2.32 8.37 11.27
N ASP A 134 1.69 7.35 11.84
CA ASP A 134 2.28 6.20 12.52
C ASP A 134 3.14 5.31 11.59
N ARG A 135 2.92 5.38 10.28
CA ARG A 135 3.67 4.60 9.28
C ARG A 135 4.58 5.46 8.41
N LEU A 136 4.73 6.74 8.72
CA LEU A 136 5.43 7.68 7.85
C LEU A 136 6.94 7.37 7.79
N ASN A 137 7.37 6.83 6.66
CA ASN A 137 8.77 6.59 6.35
C ASN A 137 8.99 6.62 4.82
N GLU A 138 10.24 6.43 4.39
CA GLU A 138 10.54 6.45 2.95
C GLU A 138 9.88 5.29 2.19
N ALA A 139 9.80 4.09 2.77
CA ALA A 139 9.21 2.93 2.12
C ALA A 139 7.71 3.12 1.86
N THR A 140 6.96 3.61 2.86
CA THR A 140 5.52 3.85 2.74
C THR A 140 5.22 4.99 1.78
N LEU A 141 6.05 6.04 1.78
CA LEU A 141 5.94 7.13 0.81
C LEU A 141 6.25 6.66 -0.62
N ALA A 142 7.34 5.90 -0.84
CA ALA A 142 7.66 5.35 -2.16
C ALA A 142 6.56 4.42 -2.69
N GLN A 143 5.94 3.64 -1.81
CA GLN A 143 4.82 2.77 -2.16
C GLN A 143 3.59 3.57 -2.58
N ALA A 144 3.27 4.65 -1.87
CA ALA A 144 2.18 5.56 -2.23
C ALA A 144 2.43 6.25 -3.57
N LEU A 145 3.63 6.77 -3.79
CA LEU A 145 4.01 7.37 -5.07
C LEU A 145 3.92 6.37 -6.22
N THR A 146 4.32 5.12 -5.98
CA THR A 146 4.17 4.04 -6.95
C THR A 146 2.69 3.83 -7.29
N ARG A 147 1.79 3.76 -6.30
CA ARG A 147 0.35 3.63 -6.52
C ARG A 147 -0.23 4.82 -7.30
N LEU A 148 0.16 6.05 -6.98
CA LEU A 148 -0.21 7.25 -7.73
C LEU A 148 0.32 7.26 -9.17
N GLY A 149 1.51 6.68 -9.39
CA GLY A 149 2.19 6.63 -10.68
C GLY A 149 1.62 5.64 -11.67
N HIS A 150 0.75 4.72 -11.23
CA HIS A 150 0.03 3.82 -12.13
C HIS A 150 -1.14 4.56 -12.83
N ARG A 151 -0.80 5.57 -13.63
CA ARG A 151 -1.70 6.17 -14.62
C ARG A 151 -1.92 5.16 -15.75
N GLY A 152 -3.03 4.44 -15.76
CA GLY A 152 -3.58 4.06 -17.07
C GLY A 152 -4.57 2.92 -17.14
N GLU A 153 -4.37 1.80 -16.44
CA GLU A 153 -5.10 0.56 -16.81
C GLU A 153 -5.48 -0.33 -15.62
N ARG A 154 -6.01 0.27 -14.54
CA ARG A 154 -6.69 -0.51 -13.51
C ARG A 154 -8.07 -0.93 -14.01
N TRP A 155 -8.10 -1.93 -14.90
CA TRP A 155 -9.34 -2.48 -15.45
C TRP A 155 -9.93 -3.49 -14.48
N LEU A 156 -11.12 -3.17 -13.96
CA LEU A 156 -12.02 -4.14 -13.37
C LEU A 156 -12.92 -4.68 -14.47
N VAL A 157 -12.78 -5.97 -14.74
CA VAL A 157 -13.55 -6.63 -15.81
C VAL A 157 -14.69 -7.40 -15.18
N PHE A 158 -15.92 -7.01 -15.49
CA PHE A 158 -17.13 -7.60 -14.95
C PHE A 158 -17.61 -8.70 -15.89
N LEU A 159 -17.81 -9.90 -15.35
CA LEU A 159 -18.49 -10.95 -16.08
C LEU A 159 -19.93 -10.51 -16.41
N SER A 160 -20.40 -10.91 -17.58
CA SER A 160 -21.76 -10.65 -18.05
C SER A 160 -22.29 -11.88 -18.80
N SER A 161 -23.53 -11.77 -19.30
CA SER A 161 -24.31 -12.76 -20.07
C SER A 161 -25.05 -13.85 -19.29
N HIS A 162 -24.95 -13.90 -17.96
CA HIS A 162 -25.68 -14.86 -17.10
C HIS A 162 -26.52 -14.18 -16.02
N GLY A 163 -26.91 -12.91 -16.23
CA GLY A 163 -27.76 -12.15 -15.31
C GLY A 163 -27.00 -11.50 -14.15
N GLU A 164 -25.68 -11.41 -14.24
CA GLU A 164 -24.83 -10.71 -13.29
C GLU A 164 -25.20 -9.23 -13.19
N ARG A 165 -24.88 -8.64 -12.03
CA ARG A 165 -25.03 -7.21 -11.80
C ARG A 165 -24.06 -6.45 -12.69
N SER A 166 -24.57 -5.49 -13.45
CA SER A 166 -23.80 -4.74 -14.44
C SER A 166 -23.19 -3.46 -13.85
N PRO A 167 -21.95 -3.09 -14.20
CA PRO A 167 -21.36 -1.80 -13.86
C PRO A 167 -21.89 -0.64 -14.73
N ASP A 168 -22.73 -0.91 -15.72
CA ASP A 168 -23.18 0.08 -16.72
C ASP A 168 -24.70 0.28 -16.71
N ARG A 169 -25.48 -0.73 -16.34
CA ARG A 169 -26.94 -0.63 -16.21
C ARG A 169 -27.33 0.03 -14.88
N GLN A 170 -28.42 0.79 -14.91
CA GLN A 170 -28.86 1.62 -13.78
C GLN A 170 -29.93 0.97 -12.88
N ALA A 171 -30.22 -0.33 -13.04
CA ALA A 171 -31.24 -0.96 -12.20
C ALA A 171 -30.81 -0.96 -10.72
N ASN A 172 -31.78 -1.06 -9.83
CA ASN A 172 -31.55 -1.01 -8.38
C ASN A 172 -30.57 -2.08 -7.87
N PHE A 173 -30.53 -3.24 -8.53
CA PHE A 173 -29.63 -4.35 -8.22
C PHE A 173 -28.29 -4.27 -8.96
N ASP A 174 -28.13 -3.36 -9.93
CA ASP A 174 -26.88 -3.19 -10.69
C ASP A 174 -25.86 -2.33 -9.92
N LEU A 175 -24.63 -2.24 -10.45
CA LEU A 175 -23.46 -1.65 -9.79
C LEU A 175 -23.01 -0.31 -10.41
N SER A 176 -23.85 0.35 -11.20
CA SER A 176 -23.45 1.56 -11.95
C SER A 176 -22.96 2.71 -11.07
N THR A 177 -23.54 2.88 -9.88
CA THR A 177 -23.13 3.93 -8.93
C THR A 177 -21.75 3.64 -8.37
N TRP A 178 -21.47 2.38 -8.03
CA TRP A 178 -20.14 1.96 -7.59
C TRP A 178 -19.11 2.13 -8.72
N ALA A 179 -19.46 1.72 -9.94
CA ALA A 179 -18.62 1.91 -11.11
C ALA A 179 -18.31 3.39 -11.40
N ALA A 180 -19.27 4.30 -11.16
CA ALA A 180 -19.03 5.74 -11.27
C ALA A 180 -18.00 6.22 -10.24
N GLU A 181 -18.11 5.79 -8.98
CA GLU A 181 -17.14 6.12 -7.93
C GLU A 181 -15.74 5.53 -8.20
N LEU A 182 -15.68 4.31 -8.74
CA LEU A 182 -14.45 3.70 -9.23
C LEU A 182 -13.80 4.55 -10.33
N ARG A 183 -14.59 5.01 -11.32
CA ARG A 183 -14.10 5.87 -12.41
C ARG A 183 -13.58 7.21 -11.91
N ARG A 184 -14.26 7.84 -10.92
CA ARG A 184 -13.76 9.05 -10.26
C ARG A 184 -12.39 8.85 -9.60
N ARG A 185 -12.12 7.62 -9.13
CA ARG A 185 -10.82 7.21 -8.54
C ARG A 185 -9.85 6.60 -9.55
N GLY A 186 -10.14 6.73 -10.85
CA GLY A 186 -9.24 6.35 -11.92
C GLY A 186 -9.20 4.87 -12.27
N PHE A 187 -10.15 4.09 -11.78
CA PHE A 187 -10.39 2.74 -12.31
C PHE A 187 -11.12 2.82 -13.64
N LYS A 188 -10.91 1.82 -14.48
CA LYS A 188 -11.72 1.60 -15.67
C LYS A 188 -12.54 0.33 -15.45
N THR A 189 -13.79 0.33 -15.92
CA THR A 189 -14.66 -0.83 -15.87
C THR A 189 -14.98 -1.29 -17.29
N ARG A 190 -15.10 -2.60 -17.49
CA ARG A 190 -15.55 -3.18 -18.76
C ARG A 190 -16.34 -4.46 -18.48
N THR A 191 -17.44 -4.66 -19.19
CA THR A 191 -18.16 -5.95 -19.20
C THR A 191 -17.52 -6.95 -20.15
N LEU A 192 -17.57 -8.23 -19.82
CA LEU A 192 -17.04 -9.32 -20.64
C LEU A 192 -18.04 -10.48 -20.67
N ALA A 193 -18.53 -10.82 -21.86
CA ALA A 193 -19.27 -12.05 -22.11
C ALA A 193 -18.28 -13.11 -22.62
N LEU A 194 -18.05 -14.17 -21.84
CA LEU A 194 -17.04 -15.19 -22.16
C LEU A 194 -17.43 -16.10 -23.35
N ALA A 195 -18.73 -16.14 -23.66
CA ALA A 195 -19.27 -16.77 -24.86
C ALA A 195 -18.83 -16.03 -26.15
N GLU A 196 -18.81 -14.69 -26.13
CA GLU A 196 -18.45 -13.85 -27.29
C GLU A 196 -16.94 -13.61 -27.38
N HIS A 197 -16.31 -13.33 -26.24
CA HIS A 197 -14.89 -13.02 -26.13
C HIS A 197 -14.22 -14.08 -25.24
N PRO A 198 -13.63 -15.14 -25.83
CA PRO A 198 -13.19 -16.32 -25.09
C PRO A 198 -11.92 -16.11 -24.25
N GLN A 199 -11.41 -14.88 -24.18
CA GLN A 199 -10.18 -14.55 -23.46
C GLN A 199 -10.40 -13.34 -22.56
N ILE A 200 -10.02 -13.50 -21.28
CA ILE A 200 -9.95 -12.40 -20.32
C ILE A 200 -8.70 -11.56 -20.67
N PRO A 201 -8.82 -10.26 -20.95
CA PRO A 201 -7.68 -9.46 -21.40
C PRO A 201 -6.58 -9.34 -20.36
N ARG A 202 -5.33 -9.32 -20.82
CA ARG A 202 -4.13 -9.37 -19.96
C ARG A 202 -3.97 -8.16 -19.04
N ASN A 203 -4.56 -7.02 -19.38
CA ASN A 203 -4.55 -5.81 -18.55
C ASN A 203 -5.66 -5.78 -17.49
N THR A 204 -6.34 -6.91 -17.25
CA THR A 204 -7.34 -7.07 -16.19
C THR A 204 -6.63 -7.04 -14.83
N SER A 205 -6.91 -6.01 -14.04
CA SER A 205 -6.42 -5.93 -12.66
C SER A 205 -7.15 -6.90 -11.75
N ALA A 206 -8.47 -7.01 -11.93
CA ALA A 206 -9.27 -8.07 -11.31
C ALA A 206 -10.50 -8.39 -12.18
N LEU A 207 -10.84 -9.68 -12.23
CA LEU A 207 -12.12 -10.15 -12.74
C LEU A 207 -13.17 -10.02 -11.63
N VAL A 208 -14.37 -9.55 -11.96
CA VAL A 208 -15.49 -9.41 -11.03
C VAL A 208 -16.62 -10.33 -11.47
N ILE A 209 -16.99 -11.27 -10.61
CA ILE A 209 -18.16 -12.12 -10.76
C ILE A 209 -19.22 -11.60 -9.78
N ALA A 210 -20.27 -10.98 -10.29
CA ALA A 210 -21.26 -10.27 -9.47
C ALA A 210 -22.63 -10.96 -9.46
N GLY A 211 -22.70 -12.12 -8.82
CA GLY A 211 -23.91 -12.93 -8.62
C GLY A 211 -24.63 -13.32 -9.92
N PRO A 212 -24.11 -14.29 -10.70
CA PRO A 212 -24.84 -14.86 -11.83
C PRO A 212 -26.21 -15.37 -11.39
N ARG A 213 -27.21 -15.25 -12.28
CA ARG A 213 -28.58 -15.74 -12.07
C ARG A 213 -28.88 -17.01 -12.87
N VAL A 214 -28.05 -17.30 -13.87
CA VAL A 214 -28.16 -18.46 -14.74
C VAL A 214 -26.83 -19.21 -14.71
N ALA A 215 -26.89 -20.54 -14.79
CA ALA A 215 -25.71 -21.37 -14.82
C ALA A 215 -24.77 -21.01 -15.99
N LEU A 216 -23.49 -20.81 -15.68
CA LEU A 216 -22.44 -20.63 -16.66
C LEU A 216 -22.20 -21.93 -17.43
N LEU A 217 -21.75 -21.80 -18.68
CA LEU A 217 -21.36 -22.97 -19.46
C LEU A 217 -20.04 -23.56 -18.90
N PRO A 218 -19.86 -24.90 -18.91
CA PRO A 218 -18.64 -25.53 -18.41
C PRO A 218 -17.35 -24.99 -19.05
N GLY A 219 -17.40 -24.64 -20.34
CA GLY A 219 -16.27 -24.04 -21.04
C GLY A 219 -15.94 -22.60 -20.61
N GLU A 220 -16.90 -21.87 -20.04
CA GLU A 220 -16.68 -20.54 -19.47
C GLU A 220 -16.09 -20.64 -18.06
N VAL A 221 -16.61 -21.56 -17.23
CA VAL A 221 -16.06 -21.88 -15.91
C VAL A 221 -14.59 -22.27 -16.04
N GLY A 222 -14.24 -23.14 -17.01
CA GLY A 222 -12.86 -23.51 -17.28
C GLY A 222 -11.96 -22.33 -17.69
N LYS A 223 -12.49 -21.28 -18.35
CA LYS A 223 -11.72 -20.07 -18.65
C LYS A 223 -11.45 -19.23 -17.40
N ILE A 224 -12.42 -19.17 -16.48
CA ILE A 224 -12.27 -18.48 -15.19
C ILE A 224 -11.23 -19.22 -14.33
N GLU A 225 -11.35 -20.53 -14.22
CA GLU A 225 -10.37 -21.39 -13.56
C GLU A 225 -8.96 -21.16 -14.12
N ASN A 226 -8.79 -21.19 -15.45
CA ASN A 226 -7.50 -20.93 -16.09
C ASN A 226 -6.94 -19.53 -15.78
N PHE A 227 -7.79 -18.50 -15.73
CA PHE A 227 -7.37 -17.15 -15.36
C PHE A 227 -6.89 -17.07 -13.91
N VAL A 228 -7.56 -17.74 -12.98
CA VAL A 228 -7.14 -17.83 -11.58
C VAL A 228 -5.86 -18.67 -11.45
N THR A 229 -5.73 -19.80 -12.14
CA THR A 229 -4.49 -20.59 -12.16
C THR A 229 -3.31 -19.79 -12.73
N ALA A 230 -3.56 -18.93 -13.72
CA ALA A 230 -2.54 -18.07 -14.33
C ALA A 230 -2.13 -16.84 -13.48
N GLY A 231 -2.64 -16.69 -12.26
CA GLY A 231 -2.25 -15.59 -11.36
C GLY A 231 -3.18 -14.37 -11.40
N GLY A 232 -4.33 -14.47 -12.09
CA GLY A 232 -5.33 -13.41 -12.16
C GLY A 232 -6.01 -13.15 -10.81
N ASN A 233 -6.27 -11.89 -10.50
CA ASN A 233 -7.00 -11.52 -9.28
C ASN A 233 -8.51 -11.59 -9.51
N LEU A 234 -9.26 -11.96 -8.47
CA LEU A 234 -10.70 -12.20 -8.55
C LEU A 234 -11.45 -11.51 -7.40
N LEU A 235 -12.53 -10.82 -7.73
CA LEU A 235 -13.59 -10.45 -6.80
C LEU A 235 -14.82 -11.30 -7.13
N TRP A 236 -15.22 -12.16 -6.20
CA TRP A 236 -16.44 -12.95 -6.33
C TRP A 236 -17.46 -12.48 -5.31
N LEU A 237 -18.52 -11.87 -5.81
CA LEU A 237 -19.71 -11.54 -5.04
C LEU A 237 -20.76 -12.60 -5.32
N ALA A 238 -21.07 -13.42 -4.34
CA ALA A 238 -22.07 -14.47 -4.44
C ALA A 238 -23.33 -14.06 -3.68
N ASP A 239 -24.47 -14.62 -4.06
CA ASP A 239 -25.71 -14.51 -3.30
C ASP A 239 -26.06 -15.90 -2.74
N PRO A 240 -26.87 -15.99 -1.68
CA PRO A 240 -27.47 -17.24 -1.23
C PRO A 240 -28.12 -18.05 -2.36
N GLY A 241 -27.88 -19.36 -2.35
CA GLY A 241 -28.45 -20.31 -3.30
C GLY A 241 -27.41 -21.02 -4.18
N PRO A 242 -27.82 -21.55 -5.34
CA PRO A 242 -26.93 -22.29 -6.24
C PRO A 242 -25.81 -21.40 -6.79
N LEU A 243 -24.60 -21.95 -6.93
CA LEU A 243 -23.42 -21.22 -7.46
C LEU A 243 -23.44 -21.04 -8.97
N GLN A 244 -24.50 -21.48 -9.65
CA GLN A 244 -24.70 -21.30 -11.08
C GLN A 244 -23.53 -21.84 -11.93
N GLY A 245 -23.04 -23.03 -11.61
CA GLY A 245 -21.95 -23.67 -12.34
C GLY A 245 -20.55 -23.29 -11.84
N LEU A 246 -20.43 -22.39 -10.85
CA LEU A 246 -19.15 -21.99 -10.25
C LEU A 246 -18.69 -22.93 -9.12
N GLU A 247 -19.34 -24.08 -8.91
CA GLU A 247 -18.91 -25.09 -7.93
C GLU A 247 -17.42 -25.50 -8.13
N PRO A 248 -16.92 -25.75 -9.37
CA PRO A 248 -15.51 -26.05 -9.59
C PRO A 248 -14.56 -24.93 -9.14
N LEU A 249 -14.98 -23.67 -9.24
CA LEU A 249 -14.20 -22.52 -8.79
C LEU A 249 -14.13 -22.46 -7.26
N ALA A 250 -15.24 -22.71 -6.56
CA ALA A 250 -15.25 -22.81 -5.10
C ALA A 250 -14.35 -23.94 -4.60
N GLU A 251 -14.41 -25.11 -5.25
CA GLU A 251 -13.53 -26.24 -4.98
C GLU A 251 -12.05 -25.89 -5.18
N MET A 252 -11.71 -25.22 -6.30
CA MET A 252 -10.34 -24.77 -6.59
C MET A 252 -9.80 -23.83 -5.50
N LEU A 253 -10.65 -22.95 -4.97
CA LEU A 253 -10.31 -22.00 -3.92
C LEU A 253 -10.34 -22.61 -2.50
N GLY A 254 -10.85 -23.84 -2.34
CA GLY A 254 -10.96 -24.49 -1.03
C GLY A 254 -12.00 -23.84 -0.11
N ILE A 255 -13.02 -23.21 -0.67
CA ILE A 255 -14.12 -22.56 0.05
C ILE A 255 -15.45 -23.29 -0.21
N GLU A 256 -16.38 -23.17 0.73
CA GLU A 256 -17.74 -23.70 0.59
C GLU A 256 -18.74 -22.62 1.01
N PHE A 257 -19.80 -22.44 0.22
CA PHE A 257 -20.92 -21.59 0.61
C PHE A 257 -21.91 -22.40 1.42
N LEU A 258 -22.19 -21.93 2.63
CA LEU A 258 -23.15 -22.56 3.52
C LEU A 258 -24.56 -22.44 2.93
N PRO A 259 -25.40 -23.48 3.05
CA PRO A 259 -26.78 -23.41 2.62
C PRO A 259 -27.57 -22.41 3.46
N GLY A 260 -28.54 -21.76 2.83
CA GLY A 260 -29.45 -20.83 3.50
C GLY A 260 -29.01 -19.36 3.43
N VAL A 261 -29.80 -18.52 4.09
CA VAL A 261 -29.60 -17.06 4.17
C VAL A 261 -29.20 -16.72 5.60
N VAL A 262 -28.17 -15.91 5.77
CA VAL A 262 -27.75 -15.46 7.08
C VAL A 262 -28.81 -14.53 7.67
N VAL A 263 -29.24 -14.84 8.88
CA VAL A 263 -30.16 -14.01 9.67
C VAL A 263 -29.50 -13.60 10.98
N ASP A 264 -29.75 -12.37 11.41
CA ASP A 264 -29.24 -11.84 12.67
C ASP A 264 -30.32 -11.06 13.44
N PRO A 265 -30.75 -11.54 14.61
CA PRO A 265 -31.78 -10.86 15.42
C PRO A 265 -31.37 -9.46 15.87
N VAL A 266 -30.09 -9.23 16.15
CA VAL A 266 -29.60 -7.93 16.60
C VAL A 266 -29.67 -6.91 15.45
N SER A 267 -29.24 -7.33 14.26
CA SER A 267 -29.38 -6.51 13.04
C SER A 267 -30.84 -6.25 12.69
N GLN A 268 -31.73 -7.22 12.91
CA GLN A 268 -33.18 -7.05 12.69
C GLN A 268 -33.77 -5.88 13.49
N GLU A 269 -33.33 -5.68 14.73
CA GLU A 269 -33.80 -4.55 15.56
C GLU A 269 -33.41 -3.18 14.95
N ILE A 270 -32.34 -3.14 14.15
CA ILE A 270 -31.83 -1.93 13.49
C ILE A 270 -32.45 -1.75 12.10
N THR A 271 -32.52 -2.82 11.32
CA THR A 271 -32.87 -2.78 9.88
C THR A 271 -34.34 -3.07 9.63
N GLY A 272 -35.06 -3.65 10.59
CA GLY A 272 -36.41 -4.18 10.41
C GLY A 272 -36.46 -5.45 9.55
N ASN A 273 -35.31 -5.97 9.08
CA ASN A 273 -35.22 -7.15 8.22
C ASN A 273 -34.22 -8.16 8.81
N PRO A 274 -34.65 -9.37 9.18
CA PRO A 274 -33.77 -10.38 9.78
C PRO A 274 -32.62 -10.84 8.87
N ALA A 275 -32.79 -10.79 7.55
CA ALA A 275 -31.75 -11.16 6.59
C ALA A 275 -30.74 -10.03 6.32
N ALA A 276 -31.03 -8.80 6.75
CA ALA A 276 -30.16 -7.66 6.54
C ALA A 276 -29.16 -7.54 7.70
N VAL A 277 -27.97 -8.09 7.50
CA VAL A 277 -26.92 -8.22 8.51
C VAL A 277 -26.07 -6.95 8.57
N VAL A 278 -25.89 -6.40 9.76
CA VAL A 278 -25.01 -5.27 10.03
C VAL A 278 -23.68 -5.77 10.59
N VAL A 279 -22.58 -5.48 9.88
CA VAL A 279 -21.23 -5.83 10.31
C VAL A 279 -20.52 -4.58 10.79
N ALA A 280 -20.08 -4.61 12.05
CA ALA A 280 -19.32 -3.51 12.67
C ALA A 280 -17.92 -3.93 13.13
N ARG A 281 -17.55 -5.22 12.97
CA ARG A 281 -16.26 -5.77 13.37
C ARG A 281 -15.55 -6.36 12.16
N TYR A 282 -14.32 -5.94 11.95
CA TYR A 282 -13.47 -6.38 10.86
C TYR A 282 -12.19 -6.98 11.41
N ALA A 283 -11.63 -7.96 10.70
CA ALA A 283 -10.37 -8.58 11.07
C ALA A 283 -9.19 -7.63 10.87
N ALA A 284 -8.04 -7.96 11.48
CA ALA A 284 -6.79 -7.24 11.28
C ALA A 284 -6.17 -7.59 9.91
N HIS A 285 -6.77 -7.08 8.82
CA HIS A 285 -6.34 -7.33 7.45
C HIS A 285 -6.19 -6.01 6.67
N PRO A 286 -5.14 -5.81 5.82
CA PRO A 286 -4.90 -4.53 5.13
C PRO A 286 -6.07 -3.99 4.31
N LEU A 287 -6.96 -4.86 3.84
CA LEU A 287 -8.19 -4.49 3.11
C LEU A 287 -9.20 -3.72 3.99
N VAL A 288 -9.24 -4.04 5.30
CA VAL A 288 -10.25 -3.55 6.26
C VAL A 288 -9.65 -2.99 7.56
N ALA A 289 -8.33 -2.76 7.60
CA ALA A 289 -7.61 -2.42 8.83
C ALA A 289 -8.04 -1.10 9.48
N ASP A 290 -8.44 -0.10 8.67
CA ASP A 290 -8.85 1.24 9.12
C ASP A 290 -10.36 1.48 8.96
N PHE A 291 -11.13 0.39 8.85
CA PHE A 291 -12.54 0.44 8.55
C PHE A 291 -13.36 0.71 9.81
N GLY A 292 -13.87 1.95 9.94
CA GLY A 292 -14.60 2.41 11.14
C GLY A 292 -16.11 2.42 11.01
N ALA A 293 -16.65 2.27 9.80
CA ALA A 293 -18.10 2.32 9.55
C ALA A 293 -18.71 0.91 9.54
N ALA A 294 -19.95 0.79 10.03
CA ALA A 294 -20.70 -0.45 9.88
C ALA A 294 -21.11 -0.65 8.41
N THR A 295 -21.05 -1.88 7.91
CA THR A 295 -21.55 -2.26 6.58
C THR A 295 -22.85 -3.05 6.70
N LEU A 296 -23.67 -2.97 5.65
CA LEU A 296 -24.96 -3.64 5.59
C LEU A 296 -24.98 -4.63 4.44
N PHE A 297 -25.27 -5.89 4.77
CA PHE A 297 -25.39 -7.00 3.82
C PHE A 297 -26.85 -7.47 3.81
N PRO A 298 -27.66 -7.02 2.83
CA PRO A 298 -29.10 -7.27 2.81
C PRO A 298 -29.48 -8.74 2.58
N HIS A 299 -28.59 -9.53 1.98
CA HIS A 299 -28.87 -10.92 1.65
C HIS A 299 -27.57 -11.73 1.53
N ALA A 300 -27.07 -12.21 2.67
CA ALA A 300 -25.76 -12.84 2.74
C ALA A 300 -25.82 -14.37 2.90
N ALA A 301 -24.86 -15.06 2.31
CA ALA A 301 -24.53 -16.46 2.53
C ALA A 301 -23.28 -16.57 3.42
N GLY A 302 -23.25 -17.59 4.28
CA GLY A 302 -22.05 -17.89 5.05
C GLY A 302 -21.00 -18.60 4.20
N ILE A 303 -19.72 -18.40 4.51
CA ILE A 303 -18.58 -19.04 3.83
C ILE A 303 -17.80 -19.88 4.84
N SER A 304 -17.56 -21.14 4.51
CA SER A 304 -16.66 -22.03 5.24
C SER A 304 -15.32 -22.14 4.55
N LEU A 305 -14.25 -22.24 5.34
CA LEU A 305 -12.88 -22.45 4.87
C LEU A 305 -12.49 -23.91 5.11
N GLY A 306 -11.89 -24.55 4.10
CA GLY A 306 -11.33 -25.90 4.25
C GLY A 306 -12.26 -27.01 3.76
N ALA A 307 -12.58 -26.99 2.47
CA ALA A 307 -13.12 -28.18 1.81
C ALA A 307 -12.09 -29.33 1.85
N THR A 308 -12.35 -30.35 2.65
CA THR A 308 -11.65 -31.64 2.62
C THR A 308 -11.96 -32.34 1.29
N GLU A 309 -10.90 -32.79 0.59
CA GLU A 309 -10.87 -33.77 -0.51
C GLU A 309 -12.20 -33.96 -1.28
N ASN A 310 -12.32 -33.35 -2.46
CA ASN A 310 -13.55 -33.35 -3.24
C ASN A 310 -13.92 -34.75 -3.82
N GLN A 311 -15.15 -34.87 -4.33
CA GLN A 311 -15.66 -36.08 -5.01
C GLN A 311 -14.89 -36.43 -6.31
N ARG A 312 -14.03 -35.53 -6.80
CA ARG A 312 -13.15 -35.70 -7.97
C ARG A 312 -11.70 -36.04 -7.60
N GLY A 313 -11.38 -36.25 -6.31
CA GLY A 313 -10.03 -36.58 -5.83
C GLY A 313 -8.97 -35.47 -5.99
N ARG A 314 -9.38 -34.24 -6.27
CA ARG A 314 -8.54 -33.04 -6.38
C ARG A 314 -8.54 -32.30 -5.04
N ARG A 315 -7.35 -32.12 -4.45
CA ARG A 315 -7.18 -31.24 -3.28
C ARG A 315 -7.24 -29.77 -3.72
N PRO A 316 -7.72 -28.85 -2.87
CA PRO A 316 -7.50 -27.42 -3.09
C PRO A 316 -6.02 -27.16 -3.36
N ASP A 317 -5.70 -26.17 -4.21
CA ASP A 317 -4.30 -25.78 -4.42
C ASP A 317 -3.69 -25.43 -3.05
N ALA A 318 -2.73 -26.24 -2.59
CA ALA A 318 -2.22 -26.22 -1.21
C ALA A 318 -1.47 -24.93 -0.82
N ASP A 319 -1.36 -23.97 -1.75
CA ASP A 319 -0.56 -22.76 -1.64
C ASP A 319 -1.36 -21.50 -1.25
N TRP A 320 -2.69 -21.61 -1.10
CA TRP A 320 -3.52 -20.49 -0.68
C TRP A 320 -3.41 -20.23 0.82
N ARG A 321 -3.01 -19.00 1.18
CA ARG A 321 -3.24 -18.45 2.51
C ARG A 321 -4.62 -17.80 2.54
N THR A 322 -5.47 -18.27 3.46
CA THR A 322 -6.83 -17.75 3.65
C THR A 322 -6.91 -16.92 4.92
N ASP A 323 -7.57 -15.78 4.84
CA ASP A 323 -7.83 -14.88 5.98
C ASP A 323 -9.32 -14.47 5.93
N VAL A 324 -10.01 -14.52 7.08
CA VAL A 324 -11.38 -14.00 7.21
C VAL A 324 -11.32 -12.48 7.31
N LEU A 325 -12.11 -11.77 6.49
CA LEU A 325 -12.17 -10.30 6.50
C LEU A 325 -13.16 -9.78 7.52
N PHE A 326 -14.33 -10.41 7.58
CA PHE A 326 -15.41 -10.10 8.52
C PHE A 326 -16.40 -11.27 8.62
N ASP A 327 -17.01 -11.37 9.81
CA ASP A 327 -17.94 -12.41 10.20
C ASP A 327 -19.19 -11.83 10.85
N THR A 328 -20.22 -12.66 10.97
CA THR A 328 -21.43 -12.31 11.71
C THR A 328 -21.17 -12.32 13.22
N PRO A 329 -22.01 -11.63 14.01
CA PRO A 329 -22.14 -11.91 15.43
C PRO A 329 -22.42 -13.41 15.71
N ALA A 330 -22.09 -13.87 16.92
CA ALA A 330 -22.35 -15.25 17.36
C ALA A 330 -23.86 -15.55 17.57
N SER A 331 -24.71 -14.51 17.59
CA SER A 331 -26.16 -14.62 17.65
C SER A 331 -26.80 -15.04 16.33
N SER A 332 -26.10 -14.85 15.21
CA SER A 332 -26.61 -15.08 13.87
C SER A 332 -26.59 -16.57 13.50
N TRP A 333 -27.34 -16.95 12.48
CA TRP A 333 -27.31 -18.30 11.89
C TRP A 333 -27.64 -18.26 10.40
N ALA A 334 -27.36 -19.33 9.68
CA ALA A 334 -27.83 -19.53 8.32
C ALA A 334 -29.18 -20.24 8.39
N GLU A 335 -30.23 -19.52 8.01
CA GLU A 335 -31.62 -19.98 7.92
C GLU A 335 -31.81 -20.74 6.60
N THR A 336 -32.11 -22.03 6.71
CA THR A 336 -32.23 -22.91 5.54
C THR A 336 -33.66 -23.03 5.02
N GLU A 337 -34.65 -22.60 5.80
CA GLU A 337 -36.05 -22.63 5.41
C GLU A 337 -36.54 -21.26 4.90
N SER A 338 -37.84 -21.15 4.65
CA SER A 338 -38.46 -19.92 4.14
C SER A 338 -38.39 -18.81 5.19
N LEU A 339 -37.89 -17.63 4.80
CA LEU A 339 -37.86 -16.40 5.61
C LEU A 339 -39.27 -15.78 5.86
N GLN A 340 -40.34 -16.56 5.74
CA GLN A 340 -41.72 -16.10 5.91
C GLN A 340 -42.23 -16.49 7.30
N GLY A 341 -42.74 -15.52 8.06
CA GLY A 341 -43.29 -15.74 9.39
C GLY A 341 -42.28 -15.51 10.52
N LYS A 342 -42.44 -16.23 11.63
CA LYS A 342 -41.61 -16.03 12.84
C LYS A 342 -40.30 -16.83 12.71
N ILE A 343 -39.24 -16.14 12.30
CA ILE A 343 -37.89 -16.70 12.14
C ILE A 343 -37.25 -16.98 13.50
N GLN A 344 -36.85 -18.22 13.74
CA GLN A 344 -36.21 -18.69 14.97
C GLN A 344 -35.20 -19.77 14.62
N PHE A 345 -34.09 -19.83 15.35
CA PHE A 345 -33.05 -20.83 15.12
C PHE A 345 -33.55 -22.25 15.38
N ASP A 346 -33.47 -23.10 14.35
CA ASP A 346 -33.86 -24.50 14.39
C ASP A 346 -32.65 -25.43 14.53
N LYS A 347 -32.48 -25.96 15.75
CA LYS A 347 -31.36 -26.86 16.07
C LYS A 347 -31.41 -28.12 15.21
N GLY A 348 -30.35 -28.34 14.44
CA GLY A 348 -30.18 -29.53 13.58
C GLY A 348 -30.55 -29.30 12.12
N LYS A 349 -31.12 -28.14 11.78
CA LYS A 349 -31.31 -27.68 10.40
C LYS A 349 -30.40 -26.49 10.09
N ASP A 350 -30.40 -25.51 10.99
CA ASP A 350 -29.65 -24.27 10.81
C ASP A 350 -28.21 -24.38 11.27
N ILE A 351 -27.36 -23.55 10.66
CA ILE A 351 -25.94 -23.48 10.98
C ILE A 351 -25.71 -22.24 11.83
N ARG A 352 -25.33 -22.47 13.09
CA ARG A 352 -25.12 -21.39 14.06
C ARG A 352 -23.82 -20.65 13.79
N GLY A 353 -23.86 -19.32 13.96
CA GLY A 353 -22.70 -18.45 13.79
C GLY A 353 -21.68 -18.54 14.92
N PRO A 354 -20.58 -17.76 14.82
CA PRO A 354 -20.32 -16.76 13.79
C PRO A 354 -20.07 -17.38 12.40
N LEU A 355 -20.62 -16.75 11.36
CA LEU A 355 -20.48 -17.17 9.96
C LEU A 355 -19.59 -16.19 9.21
N ASN A 356 -18.61 -16.68 8.44
CA ASN A 356 -17.78 -15.77 7.65
C ASN A 356 -18.61 -15.20 6.49
N LEU A 357 -18.60 -13.88 6.31
CA LEU A 357 -19.31 -13.24 5.19
C LEU A 357 -18.35 -12.78 4.09
N GLY A 358 -17.10 -12.47 4.45
CA GLY A 358 -16.06 -12.08 3.53
C GLY A 358 -14.76 -12.78 3.85
N VAL A 359 -14.14 -13.39 2.84
CA VAL A 359 -12.83 -14.06 2.97
C VAL A 359 -11.89 -13.58 1.86
N SER A 360 -10.60 -13.53 2.18
CA SER A 360 -9.54 -13.28 1.21
C SER A 360 -8.61 -14.48 1.10
N LEU A 361 -8.15 -14.75 -0.12
CA LEU A 361 -7.15 -15.76 -0.40
C LEU A 361 -5.96 -15.09 -1.10
N THR A 362 -4.76 -15.40 -0.64
CA THR A 362 -3.52 -14.93 -1.25
C THR A 362 -2.53 -16.05 -1.48
N ARG A 363 -1.77 -15.98 -2.57
CA ARG A 363 -0.62 -16.87 -2.80
C ARG A 363 0.46 -16.16 -3.58
N ALA A 364 1.69 -16.64 -3.48
CA ALA A 364 2.78 -16.16 -4.33
C ALA A 364 2.64 -16.79 -5.72
N HIS A 365 2.77 -15.98 -6.77
CA HIS A 365 2.72 -16.44 -8.15
C HIS A 365 3.96 -16.01 -8.93
N GLU A 366 4.53 -16.94 -9.70
CA GLU A 366 5.72 -16.73 -10.53
C GLU A 366 5.31 -16.08 -11.86
N GLY A 367 4.86 -14.81 -11.80
CA GLY A 367 4.39 -14.05 -12.97
C GLY A 367 4.94 -12.64 -13.10
N GLY A 368 5.88 -12.24 -12.22
CA GLY A 368 6.52 -10.92 -12.26
C GLY A 368 7.70 -10.88 -13.24
N VAL A 369 7.93 -9.73 -13.87
CA VAL A 369 9.18 -9.50 -14.63
C VAL A 369 10.33 -9.34 -13.64
N GLY A 370 11.23 -10.32 -13.56
CA GLY A 370 12.39 -10.34 -12.67
C GLY A 370 12.24 -11.26 -11.44
N ALA A 371 13.09 -11.11 -10.44
CA ALA A 371 13.16 -11.98 -9.25
C ALA A 371 12.05 -11.74 -8.19
N ASN A 372 11.05 -10.90 -8.48
CA ASN A 372 9.97 -10.57 -7.53
C ASN A 372 8.72 -11.41 -7.82
N ARG A 373 8.35 -12.27 -6.86
CA ARG A 373 7.09 -13.00 -6.86
C ARG A 373 5.93 -12.01 -6.68
N ARG A 374 4.96 -12.01 -7.60
CA ARG A 374 3.74 -11.22 -7.49
C ARG A 374 2.79 -11.93 -6.53
N GLN A 375 2.15 -11.20 -5.62
CA GLN A 375 1.08 -11.77 -4.80
C GLN A 375 -0.21 -11.80 -5.62
N GLN A 376 -0.77 -12.99 -5.82
CA GLN A 376 -2.11 -13.15 -6.35
C GLN A 376 -3.14 -12.98 -5.21
N ARG A 377 -4.27 -12.35 -5.53
CA ARG A 377 -5.32 -12.00 -4.57
C ARG A 377 -6.70 -12.40 -5.07
N VAL A 378 -7.47 -13.06 -4.21
CA VAL A 378 -8.88 -13.37 -4.42
C VAL A 378 -9.66 -12.85 -3.21
N VAL A 379 -10.81 -12.22 -3.45
CA VAL A 379 -11.76 -11.91 -2.39
C VAL A 379 -13.11 -12.51 -2.75
N VAL A 380 -13.72 -13.17 -1.79
CA VAL A 380 -15.07 -13.74 -1.91
C VAL A 380 -15.95 -13.14 -0.83
N ILE A 381 -17.10 -12.62 -1.23
CA ILE A 381 -18.11 -12.04 -0.34
C ILE A 381 -19.43 -12.75 -0.60
N GLY A 382 -20.08 -13.20 0.46
CA GLY A 382 -21.34 -13.94 0.42
C GLY A 382 -22.57 -13.08 0.14
N ASP A 383 -22.41 -11.84 -0.32
CA ASP A 383 -23.51 -10.96 -0.69
C ASP A 383 -23.08 -10.14 -1.93
N GLY A 384 -23.88 -10.18 -3.00
CA GLY A 384 -23.68 -9.36 -4.20
C GLY A 384 -24.45 -8.04 -4.22
N ASP A 385 -25.43 -7.88 -3.35
CA ASP A 385 -26.31 -6.71 -3.27
C ASP A 385 -25.73 -5.56 -2.47
N PHE A 386 -24.79 -5.78 -1.55
CA PHE A 386 -24.24 -4.69 -0.71
C PHE A 386 -23.61 -3.54 -1.53
N LEU A 387 -23.11 -3.82 -2.75
CA LEU A 387 -22.58 -2.83 -3.69
C LEU A 387 -23.60 -2.36 -4.75
N SER A 388 -24.80 -2.89 -4.74
CA SER A 388 -25.86 -2.48 -5.65
C SER A 388 -26.23 -1.00 -5.46
N ASN A 389 -26.82 -0.41 -6.49
CA ASN A 389 -27.29 0.97 -6.47
C ASN A 389 -28.21 1.26 -5.27
N THR A 390 -28.99 0.27 -4.83
CA THR A 390 -29.87 0.38 -3.65
C THR A 390 -29.08 0.47 -2.35
N PHE A 391 -28.04 -0.36 -2.20
CA PHE A 391 -27.40 -0.59 -0.90
C PHE A 391 -26.06 0.13 -0.74
N LEU A 392 -25.44 0.64 -1.82
CA LEU A 392 -24.12 1.26 -1.80
C LEU A 392 -24.00 2.43 -0.80
N GLY A 393 -25.08 3.19 -0.62
CA GLY A 393 -25.14 4.33 0.31
C GLY A 393 -25.30 3.97 1.79
N ASN A 394 -25.44 2.69 2.14
CA ASN A 394 -25.63 2.26 3.52
C ASN A 394 -24.27 2.16 4.24
N GLY A 395 -24.15 2.91 5.33
CA GLY A 395 -22.98 2.84 6.21
C GLY A 395 -21.66 2.96 5.43
N GLY A 396 -20.79 1.96 5.60
CA GLY A 396 -19.48 1.88 4.95
C GLY A 396 -19.47 1.19 3.58
N ASN A 397 -20.60 0.75 2.99
CA ASN A 397 -20.58 -0.13 1.81
C ASN A 397 -19.74 0.41 0.64
N LEU A 398 -19.85 1.72 0.34
CA LEU A 398 -19.00 2.36 -0.66
C LEU A 398 -17.50 2.30 -0.30
N GLU A 399 -17.13 2.61 0.94
CA GLU A 399 -15.74 2.55 1.42
C GLU A 399 -15.19 1.13 1.27
N LEU A 400 -15.99 0.10 1.61
CA LEU A 400 -15.60 -1.30 1.48
C LEU A 400 -15.39 -1.68 0.01
N GLY A 401 -16.34 -1.33 -0.86
CA GLY A 401 -16.23 -1.53 -2.31
C GLY A 401 -14.96 -0.94 -2.91
N LEU A 402 -14.60 0.26 -2.49
CA LEU A 402 -13.39 0.94 -2.95
C LEU A 402 -12.11 0.31 -2.40
N SER A 403 -12.11 -0.13 -1.14
CA SER A 403 -11.00 -0.87 -0.55
C SER A 403 -10.76 -2.21 -1.25
N LEU A 404 -11.82 -2.95 -1.59
CA LEU A 404 -11.76 -4.19 -2.38
C LEU A 404 -11.06 -3.94 -3.73
N ALA A 405 -11.55 -2.96 -4.49
CA ALA A 405 -10.99 -2.61 -5.80
C ALA A 405 -9.52 -2.21 -5.72
N ASN A 406 -9.16 -1.40 -4.71
CA ASN A 406 -7.77 -0.98 -4.49
C ASN A 406 -6.88 -2.16 -4.14
N TRP A 407 -7.25 -2.99 -3.17
CA TRP A 407 -6.43 -4.11 -2.72
C TRP A 407 -6.24 -5.16 -3.83
N LEU A 408 -7.29 -5.47 -4.58
CA LEU A 408 -7.20 -6.40 -5.72
C LEU A 408 -6.41 -5.84 -6.91
N SER A 409 -6.32 -4.52 -7.05
CA SER A 409 -5.59 -3.89 -8.16
C SER A 409 -4.19 -3.43 -7.79
N GLN A 410 -3.72 -3.71 -6.57
CA GLN A 410 -2.34 -3.45 -6.17
C GLN A 410 -1.38 -4.40 -6.88
N ASP A 411 -0.31 -3.86 -7.47
CA ASP A 411 0.79 -4.63 -8.03
C ASP A 411 1.96 -4.65 -7.05
N ASP A 412 2.16 -5.79 -6.40
CA ASP A 412 3.19 -5.98 -5.38
C ASP A 412 4.59 -6.20 -5.98
N ALA A 413 4.69 -6.46 -7.29
CA ALA A 413 5.94 -6.79 -7.96
C ALA A 413 7.03 -5.71 -7.81
N TYR A 414 6.65 -4.48 -7.46
CA TYR A 414 7.57 -3.34 -7.29
C TYR A 414 7.65 -2.80 -5.86
N VAL A 415 6.90 -3.37 -4.91
CA VAL A 415 6.98 -3.03 -3.47
C VAL A 415 8.20 -3.69 -2.81
N GLY A 416 8.80 -4.68 -3.47
CA GLY A 416 9.87 -5.52 -2.93
C GLY A 416 11.30 -4.96 -3.01
N VAL A 417 11.52 -3.69 -3.36
CA VAL A 417 12.87 -3.13 -3.20
C VAL A 417 13.01 -2.66 -1.75
N PRO A 418 13.83 -3.32 -0.92
CA PRO A 418 14.00 -2.91 0.46
C PRO A 418 14.57 -1.50 0.48
N VAL A 419 13.74 -0.53 0.88
CA VAL A 419 14.26 0.77 1.30
C VAL A 419 15.09 0.51 2.55
N HIS A 420 16.32 1.04 2.58
CA HIS A 420 17.30 0.76 3.62
C HIS A 420 16.66 0.78 5.01
N THR A 421 16.56 -0.38 5.65
CA THR A 421 16.07 -0.47 7.03
C THR A 421 17.09 0.20 7.93
N VAL A 422 16.62 1.06 8.83
CA VAL A 422 17.47 1.80 9.76
C VAL A 422 18.07 0.81 10.76
N ARG A 423 19.20 0.19 10.40
CA ARG A 423 20.06 -0.49 11.37
C ARG A 423 20.80 0.59 12.16
N ASP A 424 20.58 0.55 13.47
CA ASP A 424 21.31 1.25 14.52
C ASP A 424 21.01 2.74 14.71
N ARG A 425 20.24 2.99 15.78
CA ARG A 425 20.14 4.28 16.50
C ARG A 425 20.90 4.24 17.84
N ARG A 426 21.59 3.14 18.15
CA ARG A 426 22.29 2.96 19.43
C ARG A 426 23.73 2.58 19.17
N LEU A 427 24.63 3.43 19.65
CA LEU A 427 26.05 3.17 19.70
C LEU A 427 26.31 2.50 21.06
N ASP A 428 26.15 1.17 21.14
CA ASP A 428 26.46 0.41 22.35
C ASP A 428 27.97 0.20 22.46
N LEU A 429 28.67 1.25 22.88
CA LEU A 429 30.10 1.15 23.19
C LEU A 429 30.28 0.46 24.53
N SER A 430 31.04 -0.62 24.55
CA SER A 430 31.51 -1.22 25.79
C SER A 430 32.36 -0.21 26.58
N ARG A 431 32.40 -0.36 27.91
CA ARG A 431 33.23 0.49 28.77
C ARG A 431 34.71 0.53 28.34
N ARG A 432 35.22 -0.56 27.75
CA ARG A 432 36.60 -0.65 27.24
C ARG A 432 36.81 0.21 26.00
N GLU A 433 35.86 0.21 25.06
CA GLU A 433 35.92 1.04 23.85
C GLU A 433 35.82 2.52 24.19
N GLN A 434 34.95 2.90 25.14
CA GLN A 434 34.86 4.28 25.62
C GLN A 434 36.17 4.76 26.24
N ILE A 435 36.79 3.94 27.10
CA ILE A 435 38.10 4.27 27.70
C ILE A 435 39.18 4.33 26.61
N GLY A 436 39.19 3.42 25.64
CA GLY A 436 40.15 3.42 24.54
C GLY A 436 40.08 4.69 23.70
N ILE A 437 38.87 5.14 23.34
CA ILE A 437 38.64 6.40 22.62
C ILE A 437 39.11 7.59 23.47
N ALA A 438 38.77 7.61 24.76
CA ALA A 438 39.18 8.69 25.66
C ALA A 438 40.71 8.78 25.78
N VAL A 439 41.42 7.66 25.97
CA VAL A 439 42.89 7.63 26.05
C VAL A 439 43.51 8.08 24.73
N LEU A 440 42.99 7.62 23.59
CA LEU A 440 43.54 8.00 22.29
C LEU A 440 43.44 9.51 22.03
N PHE A 441 42.26 10.10 22.25
CA PHE A 441 42.02 11.51 21.91
C PHE A 441 42.44 12.50 22.99
N LEU A 442 42.34 12.14 24.28
CA LEU A 442 42.70 13.05 25.39
C LEU A 442 44.16 12.93 25.82
N ILE A 443 44.81 11.80 25.57
CA ILE A 443 46.18 11.56 26.06
C ILE A 443 47.14 11.33 24.90
N ALA A 444 46.89 10.30 24.07
CA ALA A 444 47.85 9.91 23.04
C ALA A 444 48.03 11.01 21.98
N LEU A 445 46.94 11.57 21.45
CA LEU A 445 46.99 12.60 20.40
C LEU A 445 47.68 13.89 20.88
N PRO A 446 47.35 14.48 22.05
CA PRO A 446 48.08 15.65 22.56
C PRO A 446 49.57 15.38 22.80
N LEU A 447 49.91 14.22 23.36
CA LEU A 447 51.32 13.84 23.57
C LEU A 447 52.06 13.67 22.25
N LEU A 448 51.41 13.14 21.21
CA LEU A 448 52.00 13.01 19.87
C LEU A 448 52.26 14.38 19.24
N LEU A 449 51.34 15.33 19.41
CA LEU A 449 51.49 16.71 18.93
C LEU A 449 52.60 17.46 19.69
N VAL A 450 52.61 17.37 21.02
CA VAL A 450 53.68 17.95 21.86
C VAL A 450 55.03 17.31 21.52
N GLY A 451 55.08 15.99 21.40
CA GLY A 451 56.27 15.25 21.02
C GLY A 451 56.80 15.67 19.66
N ASN A 452 55.93 15.84 18.65
CA ASN A 452 56.32 16.40 17.36
C ASN A 452 56.85 17.83 17.48
N GLY A 453 56.16 18.68 18.25
CA GLY A 453 56.60 20.05 18.51
C GLY A 453 57.99 20.12 19.14
N VAL A 454 58.24 19.31 20.17
CA VAL A 454 59.52 19.20 20.87
C VAL A 454 60.59 18.62 19.94
N PHE A 455 60.28 17.58 19.17
CA PHE A 455 61.20 16.99 18.20
C PHE A 455 61.63 18.00 17.13
N ILE A 456 60.68 18.76 16.57
CA ILE A 456 60.95 19.83 15.60
C ILE A 456 61.79 20.94 16.26
N TRP A 457 61.48 21.35 17.49
CA TRP A 457 62.24 22.35 18.24
C TRP A 457 63.69 21.92 18.49
N LEU A 458 63.92 20.68 18.95
CA LEU A 458 65.25 20.11 19.17
C LEU A 458 66.05 20.01 17.88
N ARG A 459 65.40 19.62 16.77
CA ARG A 459 66.04 19.52 15.46
C ARG A 459 66.40 20.90 14.88
N ARG A 460 65.61 21.93 15.19
CA ARG A 460 65.89 23.32 14.80
C ARG A 460 66.97 23.97 15.67
N ARG A 461 67.12 23.58 16.93
CA ARG A 461 68.16 24.09 17.84
C ARG A 461 69.57 23.55 17.52
N LYS A 462 69.66 22.40 16.85
CA LYS A 462 70.93 21.79 16.39
C LYS A 462 71.37 22.27 14.99
N ARG A 463 70.62 23.16 14.34
CA ARG A 463 71.02 23.91 13.15
C ARG A 463 71.26 25.35 13.57
#